data_AF-A0A3F3I690-F1
#
_entry.id   AF-A0A3F3I690-F1
#
_cell.length_a   1.000
_cell.length_b   1.000
_cell.length_c   1.000
_cell.angle_alpha   90.00
_cell.angle_beta   90.00
_cell.angle_gamma   90.00
#
_symmetry.space_group_name_H-M   'P 1'
#
loop_
_entity.id
_entity.type
_entity.pdbx_description
1 polymer ?
#
loop_
_entity_poly.entity_id
_entity_poly.type
_entity_poly.pdbx_seq_one_letter_code
_entity_poly.pdbx_strand_id
1 'polypeptide(L)'
;MNDSLSYIARLEKQLQDLEPVIDIMMDNSSIYYYDINADNSGVFFIGANVYHWGDKDEKNQILAKTLYRKFYENFELLLENAHPNTLKKIEESDKEILNLIEQNDAPSSTDLGKSIFRNETKNFRDYLQLLTSEVKKNVIVPDTNSIIQFPNPISYRSIASSEKFNFVILPTVLSELDKLKTTHRNDDFRKKVKSVISRLKGYRNQGNVLVGVKVDKTITVKMIATEPNFNKTLGWIDSKNNDDRIIANVLELQLNHPSDNVILVTSDINLQNKAQLANLTVFDTDELEGKK
;
A
#
# COMPACT_ATOMS: atom_id res chain seq x y z
N MET A 1 14.11 -4.56 15.92
CA MET A 1 13.29 -5.24 14.88
C MET A 1 12.14 -4.30 14.59
N ASN A 2 12.12 -3.69 13.40
CA ASN A 2 10.93 -2.94 12.98
C ASN A 2 9.85 -3.98 12.67
N ASP A 3 8.81 -4.02 13.48
CA ASP A 3 7.65 -4.85 13.21
C ASP A 3 7.00 -4.31 11.95
N SER A 4 7.05 -5.09 10.87
CA SER A 4 6.50 -4.68 9.59
C SER A 4 4.97 -4.74 9.67
N LEU A 5 4.34 -3.61 9.42
CA LEU A 5 2.88 -3.46 9.50
C LEU A 5 2.22 -4.14 8.29
N SER A 6 1.04 -4.75 8.48
CA SER A 6 0.20 -5.19 7.36
C SER A 6 -0.30 -4.00 6.53
N TYR A 7 -0.89 -4.25 5.36
CA TYR A 7 -1.43 -3.17 4.54
C TYR A 7 -2.52 -2.38 5.23
N ILE A 8 -3.44 -3.10 5.90
CA ILE A 8 -4.49 -2.50 6.72
C ILE A 8 -3.87 -1.56 7.78
N ALA A 9 -2.89 -2.06 8.54
CA ALA A 9 -2.27 -1.26 9.59
C ALA A 9 -1.53 -0.02 9.04
N ARG A 10 -0.96 -0.11 7.83
CA ARG A 10 -0.34 1.07 7.17
C ARG A 10 -1.38 2.10 6.73
N LEU A 11 -2.53 1.67 6.19
CA LEU A 11 -3.64 2.56 5.84
C LEU A 11 -4.26 3.21 7.08
N GLU A 12 -4.46 2.46 8.16
CA GLU A 12 -4.93 3.00 9.43
C GLU A 12 -3.96 4.05 9.99
N LYS A 13 -2.65 3.76 9.93
CA LYS A 13 -1.63 4.71 10.34
C LYS A 13 -1.69 5.99 9.50
N GLN A 14 -1.89 5.91 8.19
CA GLN A 14 -2.03 7.10 7.33
C GLN A 14 -3.24 7.97 7.75
N LEU A 15 -4.36 7.36 8.13
CA LEU A 15 -5.51 8.09 8.69
C LEU A 15 -5.16 8.75 10.04
N GLN A 16 -4.46 8.04 10.92
CA GLN A 16 -4.03 8.57 12.22
C GLN A 16 -3.05 9.74 12.07
N ASP A 17 -2.10 9.63 11.13
CA ASP A 17 -1.11 10.67 10.83
C ASP A 17 -1.76 11.91 10.18
N LEU A 18 -2.93 11.75 9.54
CA LEU A 18 -3.69 12.84 8.91
C LEU A 18 -4.50 13.68 9.92
N GLU A 19 -5.02 13.07 10.99
CA GLU A 19 -5.80 13.77 12.03
C GLU A 19 -5.12 15.04 12.59
N PRO A 20 -3.85 15.00 13.07
CA PRO A 20 -3.21 16.21 13.60
C PRO A 20 -3.00 17.29 12.53
N VAL A 21 -2.82 16.92 11.27
CA VAL A 21 -2.69 17.88 10.16
C VAL A 21 -4.02 18.60 9.93
N ILE A 22 -5.13 17.86 9.97
CA ILE A 22 -6.49 18.44 9.86
C ILE A 22 -6.79 19.35 11.05
N ASP A 23 -6.44 18.93 12.27
CA ASP A 23 -6.66 19.75 13.46
C ASP A 23 -5.92 21.09 13.37
N ILE A 24 -4.63 21.06 13.00
CA ILE A 24 -3.83 22.28 12.83
C ILE A 24 -4.42 23.16 11.71
N MET A 25 -4.80 22.56 10.57
CA MET A 25 -5.43 23.28 9.46
C MET A 25 -6.71 23.99 9.92
N MET A 26 -7.54 23.31 10.72
CA MET A 26 -8.78 23.86 11.27
C MET A 26 -8.52 24.96 12.29
N ASP A 27 -7.56 24.77 13.20
CA ASP A 27 -7.24 25.73 14.25
C ASP A 27 -6.66 27.05 13.71
N ASN A 28 -5.96 26.98 12.58
CA ASN A 28 -5.38 28.14 11.91
C ASN A 28 -6.31 28.77 10.86
N SER A 29 -7.49 28.21 10.64
CA SER A 29 -8.50 28.77 9.72
C SER A 29 -9.62 29.45 10.50
N SER A 30 -10.32 30.40 9.88
CA SER A 30 -11.48 31.06 10.48
C SER A 30 -12.78 30.78 9.72
N ILE A 31 -13.89 30.79 10.46
CA ILE A 31 -15.24 30.61 9.93
C ILE A 31 -16.09 31.76 10.44
N TYR A 32 -16.89 32.35 9.57
CA TYR A 32 -17.85 33.38 9.94
C TYR A 32 -19.24 33.04 9.43
N TYR A 33 -20.24 33.61 10.10
CA TYR A 33 -21.65 33.50 9.72
C TYR A 33 -22.03 34.69 8.83
N TYR A 34 -22.60 34.42 7.66
CA TYR A 34 -23.22 35.40 6.79
C TYR A 34 -24.38 34.77 6.02
N ASP A 35 -25.60 35.24 6.31
CA ASP A 35 -26.81 34.80 5.65
C ASP A 35 -27.21 35.79 4.55
N ILE A 36 -27.05 35.37 3.29
CA ILE A 36 -27.39 36.15 2.09
C ILE A 36 -28.90 36.47 2.02
N ASN A 37 -29.74 35.65 2.67
CA ASN A 37 -31.18 35.86 2.70
C ASN A 37 -31.64 36.80 3.83
N ALA A 38 -30.75 37.23 4.72
CA ALA A 38 -31.08 38.19 5.78
C ALA A 38 -31.26 39.62 5.24
N ASP A 39 -30.66 39.92 4.08
CA ASP A 39 -30.82 41.22 3.42
C ASP A 39 -32.13 41.26 2.62
N ASN A 40 -32.95 42.28 2.88
CA ASN A 40 -34.33 42.46 2.37
C ASN A 40 -34.39 42.82 0.87
N SER A 41 -33.53 42.21 0.06
CA SER A 41 -33.26 42.52 -1.36
C SER A 41 -34.32 41.95 -2.34
N GLY A 42 -35.28 41.17 -1.84
CA GLY A 42 -36.32 40.53 -2.65
C GLY A 42 -35.83 39.34 -3.49
N VAL A 43 -34.55 38.96 -3.39
CA VAL A 43 -33.94 37.78 -4.04
C VAL A 43 -33.68 36.72 -2.97
N PHE A 44 -34.25 35.51 -3.16
CA PHE A 44 -34.11 34.40 -2.22
C PHE A 44 -33.24 33.28 -2.82
N PHE A 45 -32.13 32.95 -2.17
CA PHE A 45 -31.21 31.90 -2.57
C PHE A 45 -31.50 30.62 -1.77
N ILE A 46 -32.06 29.61 -2.43
CA ILE A 46 -32.33 28.29 -1.84
C ILE A 46 -31.03 27.48 -1.79
N GLY A 47 -30.63 27.03 -0.60
CA GLY A 47 -29.48 26.14 -0.40
C GLY A 47 -28.13 26.85 -0.21
N ALA A 48 -28.12 28.18 -0.02
CA ALA A 48 -26.89 28.89 0.32
C ALA A 48 -26.40 28.49 1.72
N ASN A 49 -25.13 28.09 1.85
CA ASN A 49 -24.50 27.87 3.15
C ASN A 49 -24.38 29.22 3.87
N VAL A 50 -24.84 29.28 5.12
CA VAL A 50 -24.79 30.49 5.96
C VAL A 50 -23.44 30.65 6.67
N TYR A 51 -22.60 29.62 6.63
CA TYR A 51 -21.23 29.66 7.14
C TYR A 51 -20.25 29.72 5.98
N HIS A 52 -19.21 30.52 6.15
CA HIS A 52 -18.19 30.78 5.13
C HIS A 52 -16.80 30.72 5.74
N TRP A 53 -15.83 30.29 4.95
CA TRP A 53 -14.42 30.34 5.32
C TRP A 53 -13.91 31.79 5.26
N GLY A 54 -13.25 32.23 6.32
CA GLY A 54 -12.46 33.46 6.36
C GLY A 54 -11.02 33.18 5.94
N ASP A 55 -10.09 33.43 6.86
CA ASP A 55 -8.67 33.12 6.70
C ASP A 55 -8.46 31.59 6.62
N LYS A 56 -7.55 31.16 5.74
CA LYS A 56 -7.28 29.76 5.45
C LYS A 56 -5.81 29.42 5.71
N ASP A 57 -5.56 28.28 6.35
CA ASP A 57 -4.21 27.72 6.46
C ASP A 57 -3.83 26.94 5.19
N GLU A 58 -3.44 27.66 4.15
CA GLU A 58 -3.09 27.08 2.84
C GLU A 58 -1.96 26.03 2.94
N LYS A 59 -1.01 26.21 3.85
CA LYS A 59 0.13 25.30 4.01
C LYS A 59 -0.36 23.93 4.48
N ASN A 60 -1.12 23.89 5.58
CA ASN A 60 -1.63 22.61 6.09
C ASN A 60 -2.77 22.06 5.23
N GLN A 61 -3.48 22.91 4.49
CA GLN A 61 -4.44 22.49 3.48
C GLN A 61 -3.78 21.66 2.36
N ILE A 62 -2.69 22.17 1.77
CA ILE A 62 -1.94 21.46 0.72
C ILE A 62 -1.37 20.14 1.26
N LEU A 63 -0.84 20.15 2.49
CA LEU A 63 -0.32 18.96 3.14
C LEU A 63 -1.42 17.92 3.37
N ALA A 64 -2.56 18.32 3.96
CA ALA A 64 -3.71 17.45 4.21
C ALA A 64 -4.22 16.83 2.91
N LYS A 65 -4.38 17.64 1.85
CA LYS A 65 -4.81 17.17 0.53
C LYS A 65 -3.86 16.14 -0.06
N THR A 66 -2.55 16.38 0.06
CA THR A 66 -1.52 15.46 -0.44
C THR A 66 -1.54 14.12 0.29
N LEU A 67 -1.59 14.16 1.62
CA LEU A 67 -1.63 12.97 2.45
C LEU A 67 -2.92 12.17 2.26
N TYR A 68 -4.06 12.86 2.22
CA TYR A 68 -5.36 12.23 2.01
C TYR A 68 -5.46 11.56 0.64
N ARG A 69 -5.04 12.22 -0.44
CA ARG A 69 -5.02 11.61 -1.78
C ARG A 69 -4.14 10.38 -1.85
N LYS A 70 -2.95 10.42 -1.23
CA LYS A 70 -2.07 9.25 -1.14
C LYS A 70 -2.73 8.10 -0.38
N PHE A 71 -3.43 8.40 0.71
CA PHE A 71 -4.21 7.41 1.43
C PHE A 71 -5.30 6.81 0.55
N TYR A 72 -6.11 7.65 -0.09
CA TYR A 72 -7.28 7.22 -0.85
C TYR A 72 -6.89 6.41 -2.09
N GLU A 73 -5.85 6.81 -2.84
CA GLU A 73 -5.32 6.05 -3.99
C GLU A 73 -4.89 4.62 -3.62
N ASN A 74 -4.42 4.43 -2.39
CA ASN A 74 -4.10 3.09 -1.89
C ASN A 74 -5.35 2.36 -1.36
N PHE A 75 -6.21 3.06 -0.63
CA PHE A 75 -7.42 2.49 -0.05
C PHE A 75 -8.40 2.00 -1.13
N GLU A 76 -8.59 2.75 -2.21
CA GLU A 76 -9.55 2.45 -3.27
C GLU A 76 -9.28 1.10 -3.95
N LEU A 77 -8.02 0.66 -3.98
CA LEU A 77 -7.63 -0.65 -4.50
C LEU A 77 -8.28 -1.83 -3.76
N LEU A 78 -8.75 -1.61 -2.52
CA LEU A 78 -9.47 -2.60 -1.72
C LEU A 78 -10.98 -2.64 -2.01
N LEU A 79 -11.51 -1.72 -2.81
CA LEU A 79 -12.96 -1.57 -3.03
C LEU A 79 -13.53 -2.45 -4.13
N GLU A 80 -12.69 -3.19 -4.86
CA GLU A 80 -13.12 -3.92 -6.06
C GLU A 80 -14.31 -4.86 -5.81
N ASN A 81 -14.30 -5.56 -4.68
CA ASN A 81 -15.35 -6.51 -4.29
C ASN A 81 -16.24 -5.95 -3.17
N ALA A 82 -16.19 -4.64 -2.91
CA ALA A 82 -17.04 -4.01 -1.92
C ALA A 82 -18.51 -4.10 -2.35
N HIS A 83 -19.40 -4.31 -1.39
CA HIS A 83 -20.83 -4.26 -1.64
C HIS A 83 -21.24 -2.85 -2.11
N PRO A 84 -22.19 -2.68 -3.05
CA PRO A 84 -22.56 -1.36 -3.59
C PRO A 84 -22.92 -0.31 -2.52
N ASN A 85 -23.59 -0.72 -1.44
CA ASN A 85 -23.88 0.19 -0.31
C ASN A 85 -22.62 0.65 0.43
N THR A 86 -21.61 -0.22 0.56
CA THR A 86 -20.31 0.14 1.14
C THR A 86 -19.59 1.12 0.21
N LEU A 87 -19.57 0.84 -1.09
CA LEU A 87 -18.97 1.72 -2.08
C LEU A 87 -19.57 3.13 -2.02
N LYS A 88 -20.90 3.23 -2.10
CA LYS A 88 -21.61 4.51 -1.99
C LYS A 88 -21.28 5.26 -0.69
N LYS A 89 -21.25 4.55 0.44
CA LYS A 89 -20.92 5.14 1.74
C LYS A 89 -19.49 5.68 1.77
N ILE A 90 -18.53 4.96 1.18
CA ILE A 90 -17.14 5.41 1.06
C ILE A 90 -17.03 6.61 0.13
N GLU A 91 -17.72 6.61 -1.02
CA GLU A 91 -17.73 7.73 -1.97
C GLU A 91 -18.32 9.00 -1.34
N GLU A 92 -19.39 8.87 -0.55
CA GLU A 92 -19.96 9.98 0.22
C GLU A 92 -18.95 10.52 1.24
N SER A 93 -18.29 9.65 2.00
CA SER A 93 -17.25 10.08 2.95
C SER A 93 -16.03 10.71 2.27
N ASP A 94 -15.61 10.20 1.12
CA ASP A 94 -14.50 10.77 0.34
C ASP A 94 -14.83 12.20 -0.10
N LYS A 95 -16.03 12.39 -0.64
CA LYS A 95 -16.51 13.70 -1.06
C LYS A 95 -16.57 14.68 0.13
N GLU A 96 -17.11 14.26 1.26
CA GLU A 96 -17.21 15.11 2.45
C GLU A 96 -15.83 15.49 3.00
N ILE A 97 -14.89 14.54 3.06
CA ILE A 97 -13.51 14.83 3.49
C ILE A 97 -12.82 15.77 2.51
N LEU A 98 -12.96 15.57 1.20
CA LEU A 98 -12.38 16.46 0.20
C LEU A 98 -12.98 17.85 0.25
N ASN A 99 -14.29 17.98 0.41
CA ASN A 99 -14.96 19.27 0.59
C ASN A 99 -14.43 20.02 1.81
N LEU A 100 -14.21 19.30 2.92
CA LEU A 100 -13.66 19.83 4.15
C LEU A 100 -12.20 20.28 3.97
N ILE A 101 -11.35 19.45 3.36
CA ILE A 101 -9.94 19.76 3.10
C ILE A 101 -9.82 20.92 2.11
N GLU A 102 -10.59 20.92 1.03
CA GLU A 102 -10.56 21.99 0.02
C GLU A 102 -11.22 23.28 0.53
N GLN A 103 -11.89 23.22 1.69
CA GLN A 103 -12.60 24.34 2.29
C GLN A 103 -13.60 24.95 1.30
N ASN A 104 -14.35 24.07 0.63
CA ASN A 104 -15.40 24.42 -0.33
C ASN A 104 -16.67 24.84 0.42
N ASP A 105 -17.09 24.04 1.40
CA ASP A 105 -18.24 24.29 2.26
C ASP A 105 -17.78 24.44 3.71
N ALA A 106 -18.08 25.57 4.35
CA ALA A 106 -17.68 25.78 5.74
C ALA A 106 -18.65 25.09 6.69
N PRO A 107 -18.15 24.35 7.71
CA PRO A 107 -18.97 23.90 8.82
C PRO A 107 -19.33 25.10 9.72
N SER A 108 -20.21 24.89 10.70
CA SER A 108 -20.60 25.95 11.63
C SER A 108 -19.49 26.38 12.60
N SER A 109 -18.46 25.56 12.76
CA SER A 109 -17.27 25.84 13.58
C SER A 109 -16.10 24.94 13.17
N THR A 110 -14.89 25.34 13.55
CA THR A 110 -13.67 24.56 13.32
C THR A 110 -13.72 23.21 14.05
N ASP A 111 -14.25 23.19 15.28
CA ASP A 111 -14.47 21.96 16.05
C ASP A 111 -15.47 21.01 15.40
N LEU A 112 -16.51 21.54 14.74
CA LEU A 112 -17.41 20.72 13.94
C LEU A 112 -16.68 20.15 12.72
N GLY A 113 -15.85 20.94 12.03
CA GLY A 113 -15.01 20.45 10.93
C GLY A 113 -14.10 19.28 11.34
N LYS A 114 -13.42 19.42 12.48
CA LYS A 114 -12.63 18.34 13.10
C LYS A 114 -13.44 17.09 13.38
N SER A 115 -14.68 17.26 13.85
CA SER A 115 -15.60 16.16 14.15
C SER A 115 -16.11 15.46 12.90
N ILE A 116 -16.43 16.22 11.83
CA ILE A 116 -16.81 15.69 10.52
C ILE A 116 -15.69 14.78 9.99
N PHE A 117 -14.45 15.26 9.97
CA PHE A 117 -13.31 14.45 9.51
C PHE A 117 -13.20 13.12 10.25
N ARG A 118 -13.32 13.13 11.58
CA ARG A 118 -13.26 11.91 12.41
C ARG A 118 -14.43 10.96 12.16
N ASN A 119 -15.63 11.51 11.95
CA ASN A 119 -16.82 10.73 11.63
C ASN A 119 -16.69 10.04 10.27
N GLU A 120 -16.27 10.79 9.24
CA GLU A 120 -16.12 10.24 7.89
C GLU A 120 -14.98 9.23 7.81
N THR A 121 -13.84 9.49 8.46
CA THR A 121 -12.72 8.54 8.52
C THR A 121 -13.08 7.22 9.23
N LYS A 122 -14.09 7.21 10.10
CA LYS A 122 -14.61 5.99 10.72
C LYS A 122 -15.13 5.00 9.68
N ASN A 123 -15.74 5.47 8.58
CA ASN A 123 -16.29 4.60 7.55
C ASN A 123 -15.20 3.78 6.83
N PHE A 124 -14.04 4.40 6.60
CA PHE A 124 -12.86 3.71 6.09
C PHE A 124 -12.32 2.69 7.09
N ARG A 125 -12.19 3.07 8.38
CA ARG A 125 -11.72 2.17 9.44
C ARG A 125 -12.63 0.96 9.62
N ASP A 126 -13.95 1.18 9.62
CA ASP A 126 -14.93 0.11 9.71
C ASP A 126 -14.77 -0.87 8.52
N TYR A 127 -14.54 -0.37 7.30
CA TYR A 127 -14.27 -1.23 6.14
C TYR A 127 -12.95 -2.01 6.27
N LEU A 128 -11.87 -1.36 6.71
CA LEU A 128 -10.58 -2.02 6.97
C LEU A 128 -10.70 -3.12 8.03
N GLN A 129 -11.50 -2.88 9.06
CA GLN A 129 -11.78 -3.87 10.11
C GLN A 129 -12.49 -5.10 9.55
N LEU A 130 -13.39 -4.94 8.57
CA LEU A 130 -14.06 -6.07 7.90
C LEU A 130 -13.09 -6.93 7.08
N LEU A 131 -12.02 -6.33 6.56
CA LEU A 131 -10.97 -7.02 5.80
C LEU A 131 -9.90 -7.66 6.71
N THR A 132 -9.97 -7.42 8.02
CA THR A 132 -8.99 -7.91 8.98
C THR A 132 -9.19 -9.39 9.28
N SER A 133 -8.13 -10.18 9.11
CA SER A 133 -8.07 -11.60 9.43
C SER A 133 -7.35 -11.81 10.77
N GLU A 134 -7.87 -12.72 11.59
CA GLU A 134 -7.19 -13.19 12.81
C GLU A 134 -5.87 -13.91 12.49
N VAL A 135 -5.85 -14.65 11.38
CA VAL A 135 -4.66 -15.38 10.93
C VAL A 135 -3.88 -14.49 9.97
N LYS A 136 -2.73 -14.01 10.43
CA LYS A 136 -1.79 -13.21 9.65
C LYS A 136 -0.59 -14.07 9.25
N LYS A 137 -0.13 -13.93 8.01
CA LYS A 137 1.08 -14.61 7.52
C LYS A 137 2.13 -13.59 7.15
N ASN A 138 3.39 -13.99 7.29
CA ASN A 138 4.50 -13.29 6.68
C ASN A 138 4.72 -13.82 5.26
N VAL A 139 4.86 -12.90 4.31
CA VAL A 139 5.11 -13.19 2.90
C VAL A 139 6.35 -12.44 2.49
N ILE A 140 7.40 -13.17 2.14
CA ILE A 140 8.68 -12.61 1.72
C ILE A 140 8.79 -12.77 0.21
N VAL A 141 8.97 -11.65 -0.48
CA VAL A 141 9.02 -11.56 -1.94
C VAL A 141 10.38 -10.97 -2.33
N PRO A 142 11.41 -11.78 -2.58
CA PRO A 142 12.70 -11.26 -3.02
C PRO A 142 12.71 -10.92 -4.51
N ASP A 143 13.50 -9.91 -4.88
CA ASP A 143 13.82 -9.62 -6.27
C ASP A 143 14.85 -10.62 -6.86
N THR A 144 15.20 -10.44 -8.13
CA THR A 144 16.17 -11.28 -8.83
C THR A 144 17.56 -11.25 -8.19
N ASN A 145 18.05 -10.07 -7.81
CA ASN A 145 19.39 -9.91 -7.23
C ASN A 145 19.46 -10.56 -5.84
N SER A 146 18.44 -10.34 -5.01
CA SER A 146 18.32 -10.94 -3.69
C SER A 146 18.30 -12.46 -3.78
N ILE A 147 17.53 -13.05 -4.69
CA ILE A 147 17.53 -14.51 -4.90
C ILE A 147 18.91 -15.01 -5.37
N ILE A 148 19.59 -14.27 -6.25
CA ILE A 148 20.94 -14.65 -6.72
C ILE A 148 21.94 -14.61 -5.57
N GLN A 149 21.86 -13.61 -4.69
CA GLN A 149 22.74 -13.45 -3.54
C GLN A 149 22.46 -14.51 -2.46
N PHE A 150 21.18 -14.68 -2.11
CA PHE A 150 20.68 -15.59 -1.07
C PHE A 150 19.67 -16.58 -1.65
N PRO A 151 20.11 -17.67 -2.32
CA PRO A 151 19.20 -18.59 -2.99
C PRO A 151 18.44 -19.54 -2.05
N ASN A 152 18.81 -19.59 -0.77
CA ASN A 152 18.16 -20.47 0.20
C ASN A 152 17.11 -19.66 0.99
N PRO A 153 15.82 -20.02 0.93
CA PRO A 153 14.76 -19.34 1.69
C PRO A 153 15.06 -19.24 3.19
N ILE A 154 15.79 -20.20 3.78
CA ILE A 154 16.18 -20.18 5.21
C ILE A 154 16.95 -18.90 5.58
N SER A 155 17.72 -18.32 4.65
CA SER A 155 18.47 -17.07 4.88
C SER A 155 17.58 -15.87 5.22
N TYR A 156 16.28 -15.92 4.89
CA TYR A 156 15.33 -14.82 5.08
C TYR A 156 14.58 -14.88 6.42
N ARG A 157 14.85 -15.90 7.26
CA ARG A 157 14.18 -16.05 8.57
C ARG A 157 14.31 -14.83 9.48
N SER A 158 15.39 -14.07 9.34
CA SER A 158 15.69 -12.90 10.19
C SER A 158 14.89 -11.64 9.82
N ILE A 159 14.12 -11.67 8.73
CA ILE A 159 13.29 -10.57 8.24
C ILE A 159 11.92 -10.59 8.91
N ALA A 160 11.31 -11.77 8.99
CA ALA A 160 9.99 -11.92 9.56
C ALA A 160 10.05 -11.91 11.10
N SER A 161 9.11 -11.22 11.73
CA SER A 161 8.94 -11.22 13.20
C SER A 161 8.63 -12.62 13.75
N SER A 162 8.20 -13.54 12.89
CA SER A 162 7.99 -14.96 13.22
C SER A 162 8.86 -15.85 12.33
N GLU A 163 9.28 -17.01 12.84
CA GLU A 163 10.04 -17.99 12.05
C GLU A 163 9.25 -18.57 10.85
N LYS A 164 7.92 -18.44 10.82
CA LYS A 164 7.05 -18.97 9.77
C LYS A 164 6.70 -17.92 8.71
N PHE A 165 7.00 -18.23 7.46
CA PHE A 165 6.66 -17.36 6.34
C PHE A 165 6.49 -18.13 5.01
N ASN A 166 5.80 -17.47 4.08
CA ASN A 166 5.74 -17.88 2.69
C ASN A 166 6.84 -17.16 1.91
N PHE A 167 7.65 -17.90 1.17
CA PHE A 167 8.66 -17.37 0.27
C PHE A 167 8.11 -17.39 -1.15
N VAL A 168 7.76 -16.23 -1.69
CA VAL A 168 7.03 -16.09 -2.95
C VAL A 168 7.94 -15.58 -4.04
N ILE A 169 7.99 -16.30 -5.17
CA ILE A 169 8.81 -15.94 -6.32
C ILE A 169 7.90 -15.49 -7.46
N LEU A 170 8.17 -14.29 -7.99
CA LEU A 170 7.36 -13.64 -9.01
C LEU A 170 7.72 -14.10 -10.43
N PRO A 171 6.78 -14.02 -11.40
CA PRO A 171 7.03 -14.39 -12.80
C PRO A 171 8.11 -13.52 -13.45
N THR A 172 8.16 -12.22 -13.14
CA THR A 172 9.20 -11.30 -13.64
C THR A 172 10.59 -11.74 -13.18
N VAL A 173 10.73 -12.13 -11.90
CA VAL A 173 11.99 -12.62 -11.33
C VAL A 173 12.43 -13.92 -12.00
N LEU A 174 11.51 -14.87 -12.22
CA LEU A 174 11.80 -16.09 -12.96
C LEU A 174 12.28 -15.79 -14.40
N SER A 175 11.63 -14.85 -15.07
CA SER A 175 11.97 -14.42 -16.43
C SER A 175 13.36 -13.77 -16.51
N GLU A 176 13.74 -12.97 -15.51
CA GLU A 176 15.05 -12.34 -15.41
C GLU A 176 16.17 -13.35 -15.16
N LEU A 177 15.96 -14.29 -14.23
CA LEU A 177 16.89 -15.40 -14.00
C LEU A 177 17.14 -16.20 -15.29
N ASP A 178 16.08 -16.45 -16.06
CA ASP A 178 16.17 -17.18 -17.32
C ASP A 178 16.95 -16.42 -18.41
N LYS A 179 16.91 -15.09 -18.42
CA LYS A 179 17.77 -14.27 -19.32
C LYS A 179 19.22 -14.29 -18.84
N LEU A 180 19.46 -14.05 -17.55
CA LEU A 180 20.80 -13.94 -16.96
C LEU A 180 21.62 -15.22 -17.09
N LYS A 181 20.98 -16.40 -17.15
CA LYS A 181 21.68 -17.69 -17.30
C LYS A 181 22.48 -17.81 -18.61
N THR A 182 22.14 -17.03 -19.64
CA THR A 182 22.80 -17.08 -20.96
C THR A 182 23.53 -15.79 -21.30
N THR A 183 22.97 -14.63 -20.96
CA THR A 183 23.42 -13.32 -21.47
C THR A 183 24.56 -12.69 -20.68
N HIS A 184 24.80 -13.11 -19.43
CA HIS A 184 25.81 -12.48 -18.59
C HIS A 184 27.24 -12.82 -19.06
N ARG A 185 28.13 -11.81 -19.11
CA ARG A 185 29.51 -11.96 -19.63
C ARG A 185 30.39 -12.84 -18.74
N ASN A 186 30.17 -12.80 -17.43
CA ASN A 186 30.95 -13.56 -16.44
C ASN A 186 30.38 -14.99 -16.28
N ASP A 187 31.23 -16.00 -16.55
CA ASP A 187 30.89 -17.41 -16.45
C ASP A 187 30.53 -17.88 -15.04
N ASP A 188 31.22 -17.39 -14.02
CA ASP A 188 30.94 -17.78 -12.64
C ASP A 188 29.61 -17.22 -12.17
N PHE A 189 29.26 -16.01 -12.61
CA PHE A 189 27.92 -15.48 -12.40
C PHE A 189 26.86 -16.34 -13.11
N ARG A 190 27.09 -16.75 -14.36
CA ARG A 190 26.18 -17.67 -15.07
C ARG A 190 26.02 -19.01 -14.35
N LYS A 191 27.10 -19.57 -13.80
CA LYS A 191 27.05 -20.80 -12.97
C LYS A 191 26.20 -20.58 -11.71
N LYS A 192 26.36 -19.43 -11.04
CA LYS A 192 25.55 -19.06 -9.87
C LYS A 192 24.06 -19.02 -10.21
N VAL A 193 23.68 -18.32 -11.28
CA VAL A 193 22.28 -18.25 -11.76
C VAL A 193 21.75 -19.64 -12.12
N LYS A 194 22.53 -20.48 -12.82
CA LYS A 194 22.12 -21.86 -13.13
C LYS A 194 21.89 -22.69 -11.87
N SER A 195 22.71 -22.52 -10.83
CA SER A 195 22.53 -23.16 -9.53
C SER A 195 21.23 -22.73 -8.83
N VAL A 196 20.91 -21.42 -8.89
CA VAL A 196 19.63 -20.90 -8.40
C VAL A 196 18.46 -21.55 -9.14
N ILE A 197 18.46 -21.52 -10.48
CA ILE A 197 17.39 -22.12 -11.30
C ILE A 197 17.24 -23.62 -11.00
N SER A 198 18.36 -24.34 -10.84
CA SER A 198 18.34 -25.76 -10.47
C SER A 198 17.63 -26.00 -9.13
N ARG A 199 17.89 -25.15 -8.13
CA ARG A 199 17.19 -25.19 -6.83
C ARG A 199 15.69 -24.93 -6.97
N LEU A 200 15.30 -23.92 -7.76
CA LEU A 200 13.89 -23.63 -8.03
C LEU A 200 13.18 -24.81 -8.70
N LYS A 201 13.84 -25.49 -9.64
CA LYS A 201 13.32 -26.75 -10.23
C LYS A 201 13.21 -27.86 -9.18
N GLY A 202 14.15 -27.95 -8.26
CA GLY A 202 14.08 -28.86 -7.12
C GLY A 202 12.80 -28.72 -6.32
N TYR A 203 12.34 -27.49 -6.05
CA TYR A 203 11.06 -27.24 -5.37
C TYR A 203 9.85 -27.73 -6.17
N ARG A 204 9.87 -27.60 -7.50
CA ARG A 204 8.82 -28.14 -8.38
C ARG A 204 8.70 -29.66 -8.33
N ASN A 205 9.82 -30.35 -8.09
CA ASN A 205 9.83 -31.81 -7.95
C ASN A 205 9.30 -32.28 -6.59
N GLN A 206 9.26 -31.41 -5.58
CA GLN A 206 8.78 -31.72 -4.23
C GLN A 206 7.26 -31.54 -4.08
N GLY A 207 6.58 -30.93 -5.05
CA GLY A 207 5.12 -30.75 -5.04
C GLY A 207 4.67 -29.59 -5.91
N ASN A 208 3.40 -29.19 -5.75
CA ASN A 208 2.82 -28.10 -6.54
C ASN A 208 3.22 -26.72 -5.97
N VAL A 209 4.24 -26.09 -6.57
CA VAL A 209 4.72 -24.75 -6.20
C VAL A 209 3.70 -23.63 -6.38
N LEU A 210 2.63 -23.83 -7.16
CA LEU A 210 1.56 -22.83 -7.29
C LEU A 210 0.70 -22.77 -6.02
N VAL A 211 0.45 -23.92 -5.39
CA VAL A 211 -0.25 -24.02 -4.10
C VAL A 211 0.69 -23.69 -2.95
N GLY A 212 1.91 -24.24 -3.03
CA GLY A 212 3.00 -24.05 -2.08
C GLY A 212 3.64 -25.36 -1.66
N VAL A 213 4.96 -25.36 -1.58
CA VAL A 213 5.77 -26.52 -1.19
C VAL A 213 6.51 -26.20 0.10
N LYS A 214 6.38 -27.08 1.09
CA LYS A 214 7.10 -26.95 2.36
C LYS A 214 8.56 -27.36 2.17
N VAL A 215 9.47 -26.40 2.25
CA VAL A 215 10.92 -26.62 2.04
C VAL A 215 11.69 -26.69 3.36
N ASP A 216 11.04 -26.30 4.45
CA ASP A 216 11.54 -26.35 5.82
C ASP A 216 10.34 -26.42 6.80
N LYS A 217 10.57 -26.73 8.08
CA LYS A 217 9.52 -26.79 9.11
C LYS A 217 8.60 -25.55 9.14
N THR A 218 9.14 -24.37 8.87
CA THR A 218 8.42 -23.10 8.96
C THR A 218 8.30 -22.35 7.63
N ILE A 219 8.89 -22.84 6.55
CA ILE A 219 8.97 -22.11 5.27
C ILE A 219 8.23 -22.85 4.16
N THR A 220 7.32 -22.14 3.50
CA THR A 220 6.61 -22.62 2.31
C THR A 220 7.02 -21.79 1.10
N VAL A 221 7.54 -22.41 0.06
CA VAL A 221 7.86 -21.74 -1.21
C VAL A 221 6.64 -21.76 -2.13
N LYS A 222 6.32 -20.61 -2.71
CA LYS A 222 5.29 -20.45 -3.75
C LYS A 222 5.87 -19.75 -4.96
N MET A 223 5.39 -20.10 -6.15
CA MET A 223 5.71 -19.41 -7.39
C MET A 223 4.42 -18.87 -8.00
N ILE A 224 4.41 -17.58 -8.32
CA ILE A 224 3.30 -16.94 -9.02
C ILE A 224 3.49 -17.18 -10.52
N ALA A 225 2.42 -17.63 -11.19
CA ALA A 225 2.44 -17.97 -12.61
C ALA A 225 1.84 -16.90 -13.51
N THR A 226 1.01 -16.01 -12.96
CA THR A 226 0.28 -14.99 -13.69
C THR A 226 0.96 -13.64 -13.56
N GLU A 227 0.93 -12.85 -14.64
CA GLU A 227 1.21 -11.42 -14.54
C GLU A 227 0.17 -10.74 -13.65
N PRO A 228 0.52 -9.60 -13.03
CA PRO A 228 -0.40 -8.90 -12.15
C PRO A 228 -1.50 -8.24 -12.98
N ASN A 229 -2.66 -8.05 -12.38
CA ASN A 229 -3.74 -7.34 -13.04
C ASN A 229 -3.44 -5.82 -13.11
N PHE A 230 -2.96 -5.34 -14.24
CA PHE A 230 -2.68 -3.91 -14.47
C PHE A 230 -3.92 -3.02 -14.49
N ASN A 231 -5.13 -3.58 -14.52
CA ASN A 231 -6.36 -2.80 -14.32
C ASN A 231 -6.65 -2.56 -12.83
N LYS A 232 -5.87 -3.17 -11.92
CA LYS A 232 -6.04 -3.15 -10.46
C LYS A 232 -4.74 -2.77 -9.76
N THR A 233 -4.17 -1.64 -10.16
CA THR A 233 -2.90 -1.15 -9.66
C THR A 233 -2.90 0.37 -9.65
N LEU A 234 -1.81 0.96 -9.14
CA LEU A 234 -1.64 2.42 -9.09
C LEU A 234 -1.45 2.99 -10.50
N GLY A 235 -1.99 4.19 -10.75
CA GLY A 235 -2.03 4.77 -12.10
C GLY A 235 -0.67 5.08 -12.74
N TRP A 236 0.40 5.13 -11.93
CA TRP A 236 1.77 5.39 -12.40
C TRP A 236 2.54 4.12 -12.83
N ILE A 237 1.99 2.92 -12.62
CA ILE A 237 2.64 1.64 -12.90
C ILE A 237 2.69 1.38 -14.42
N ASP A 238 3.89 1.20 -14.98
CA ASP A 238 4.07 0.82 -16.38
C ASP A 238 4.22 -0.70 -16.55
N SER A 239 3.25 -1.34 -17.19
CA SER A 239 3.28 -2.78 -17.53
C SER A 239 4.50 -3.24 -18.35
N LYS A 240 5.22 -2.32 -19.02
CA LYS A 240 6.43 -2.62 -19.79
C LYS A 240 7.71 -2.55 -18.96
N ASN A 241 7.67 -1.94 -17.78
CA ASN A 241 8.81 -1.81 -16.89
C ASN A 241 8.86 -2.98 -15.90
N ASN A 242 9.98 -3.70 -15.83
CA ASN A 242 10.08 -4.89 -14.97
C ASN A 242 9.93 -4.58 -13.47
N ASP A 243 10.48 -3.47 -12.99
CA ASP A 243 10.36 -3.06 -11.59
C ASP A 243 8.88 -2.80 -11.27
N ASP A 244 8.17 -2.08 -12.14
CA ASP A 244 6.76 -1.77 -11.97
C ASP A 244 5.90 -3.04 -11.99
N ARG A 245 6.26 -4.04 -12.80
CA ARG A 245 5.63 -5.37 -12.78
C ARG A 245 5.88 -6.09 -11.46
N ILE A 246 7.06 -5.96 -10.86
CA ILE A 246 7.36 -6.50 -9.53
C ILE A 246 6.47 -5.80 -8.49
N ILE A 247 6.43 -4.47 -8.49
CA ILE A 247 5.59 -3.66 -7.59
C ILE A 247 4.13 -4.07 -7.71
N ALA A 248 3.59 -4.17 -8.92
CA ALA A 248 2.20 -4.55 -9.17
C ALA A 248 1.87 -5.96 -8.65
N ASN A 249 2.77 -6.93 -8.82
CA ASN A 249 2.60 -8.27 -8.25
C ASN A 249 2.59 -8.25 -6.71
N VAL A 250 3.54 -7.54 -6.09
CA VAL A 250 3.62 -7.45 -4.62
C VAL A 250 2.36 -6.77 -4.07
N LEU A 251 1.88 -5.73 -4.76
CA LEU A 251 0.63 -5.05 -4.44
C LEU A 251 -0.57 -5.99 -4.60
N GLU A 252 -0.66 -6.77 -5.67
CA GLU A 252 -1.74 -7.75 -5.86
C GLU A 252 -1.74 -8.83 -4.77
N LEU A 253 -0.57 -9.35 -4.38
CA LEU A 253 -0.44 -10.30 -3.25
C LEU A 253 -1.01 -9.70 -1.96
N GLN A 254 -0.72 -8.43 -1.74
CA GLN A 254 -1.18 -7.69 -0.58
C GLN A 254 -2.69 -7.39 -0.63
N LEU A 255 -3.24 -7.00 -1.78
CA LEU A 255 -4.66 -6.74 -1.93
C LEU A 255 -5.51 -8.01 -1.76
N ASN A 256 -4.99 -9.16 -2.19
CA ASN A 256 -5.67 -10.45 -2.00
C ASN A 256 -5.70 -10.89 -0.52
N HIS A 257 -4.71 -10.49 0.27
CA HIS A 257 -4.59 -10.82 1.69
C HIS A 257 -4.10 -9.59 2.49
N PRO A 258 -4.94 -8.56 2.69
CA PRO A 258 -4.49 -7.25 3.21
C PRO A 258 -4.08 -7.26 4.68
N SER A 259 -4.40 -8.35 5.39
CA SER A 259 -3.93 -8.64 6.75
C SER A 259 -2.55 -9.29 6.81
N ASP A 260 -2.09 -9.90 5.71
CA ASP A 260 -0.77 -10.49 5.64
C ASP A 260 0.30 -9.39 5.62
N ASN A 261 1.46 -9.73 6.16
CA ASN A 261 2.63 -8.89 6.14
C ASN A 261 3.47 -9.26 4.91
N VAL A 262 3.32 -8.48 3.83
CA VAL A 262 4.02 -8.68 2.56
C VAL A 262 5.25 -7.78 2.50
N ILE A 263 6.43 -8.39 2.38
CA ILE A 263 7.73 -7.72 2.43
C ILE A 263 8.47 -7.98 1.12
N LEU A 264 8.74 -6.90 0.36
CA LEU A 264 9.64 -6.93 -0.79
C LEU A 264 11.08 -6.88 -0.29
N VAL A 265 11.93 -7.82 -0.74
CA VAL A 265 13.35 -7.84 -0.39
C VAL A 265 14.17 -7.43 -1.60
N THR A 266 14.91 -6.32 -1.49
CA THR A 266 15.72 -5.75 -2.57
C THR A 266 16.75 -4.75 -2.01
N SER A 267 17.95 -4.71 -2.59
CA SER A 267 18.94 -3.64 -2.36
C SER A 267 18.92 -2.57 -3.46
N ASP A 268 18.03 -2.68 -4.45
CA ASP A 268 17.94 -1.68 -5.53
C ASP A 268 17.16 -0.45 -5.05
N ILE A 269 17.87 0.67 -4.89
CA ILE A 269 17.32 1.94 -4.41
C ILE A 269 16.11 2.42 -5.22
N ASN A 270 16.10 2.23 -6.54
CA ASN A 270 14.97 2.65 -7.37
C ASN A 270 13.74 1.78 -7.09
N LEU A 271 13.92 0.47 -6.94
CA LEU A 271 12.83 -0.43 -6.59
C LEU A 271 12.31 -0.18 -5.17
N GLN A 272 13.21 0.13 -4.21
CA GLN A 272 12.83 0.52 -2.85
C GLN A 272 11.96 1.80 -2.85
N ASN A 273 12.36 2.83 -3.60
CA ASN A 273 11.61 4.09 -3.72
C ASN A 273 10.21 3.87 -4.32
N LYS A 274 10.12 3.08 -5.40
CA LYS A 274 8.84 2.72 -6.02
C LYS A 274 7.95 1.94 -5.07
N ALA A 275 8.52 1.02 -4.29
CA ALA A 275 7.78 0.24 -3.29
C ALA A 275 7.24 1.12 -2.16
N GLN A 276 8.03 2.07 -1.66
CA GLN A 276 7.55 3.04 -0.67
C GLN A 276 6.45 3.96 -1.21
N LEU A 277 6.56 4.36 -2.49
CA LEU A 277 5.50 5.11 -3.17
C LEU A 277 4.20 4.28 -3.26
N ALA A 278 4.31 2.99 -3.55
CA ALA A 278 3.21 2.03 -3.57
C ALA A 278 2.74 1.55 -2.18
N ASN A 279 3.18 2.21 -1.10
CA ASN A 279 2.85 1.85 0.27
C ASN A 279 3.17 0.37 0.62
N LEU A 280 4.25 -0.19 0.06
CA LEU A 280 4.73 -1.54 0.32
C LEU A 280 5.81 -1.53 1.41
N THR A 281 5.94 -2.65 2.13
CA THR A 281 7.06 -2.87 3.05
C THR A 281 8.27 -3.39 2.29
N VAL A 282 9.42 -2.83 2.60
CA VAL A 282 10.70 -3.16 1.98
C VAL A 282 11.70 -3.59 3.05
N PHE A 283 12.51 -4.60 2.74
CA PHE A 283 13.67 -5.00 3.51
C PHE A 283 14.91 -4.97 2.62
N ASP A 284 15.98 -4.34 3.09
CA ASP A 284 17.23 -4.25 2.34
C ASP A 284 17.96 -5.61 2.38
N THR A 285 18.40 -6.12 1.23
CA THR A 285 19.05 -7.44 1.18
C THR A 285 20.40 -7.41 1.90
N ASP A 286 21.07 -6.27 1.92
CA ASP A 286 22.40 -6.13 2.51
C ASP A 286 22.35 -6.29 4.04
N GLU A 287 21.19 -6.01 4.66
CA GLU A 287 20.96 -6.28 6.09
C GLU A 287 20.93 -7.78 6.44
N LEU A 288 20.79 -8.68 5.44
CA LEU A 288 20.95 -10.12 5.65
C LEU A 288 22.41 -10.53 5.85
N GLU A 289 23.37 -9.79 5.27
CA GLU A 289 24.79 -10.09 5.39
C GLU A 289 25.33 -9.80 6.79
N GLY A 290 24.82 -8.74 7.43
CA GLY A 290 25.25 -8.30 8.76
C GLY A 290 24.75 -9.15 9.94
N LYS A 291 23.92 -10.18 9.71
CA LYS A 291 23.33 -11.05 10.74
C LYS A 291 23.94 -12.46 10.80
N LYS A 292 25.14 -12.67 10.23
CA LYS A 292 25.88 -13.93 10.32
C LYS A 292 26.58 -14.10 11.66
#